data_AF-A0A1B6G149-F1
#
_entry.id   AF-A0A1B6G149-F1
#
_cell.length_a   1.000
_cell.length_b   1.000
_cell.length_c   1.000
_cell.angle_alpha   90.00
_cell.angle_beta   90.00
_cell.angle_gamma   90.00
#
_symmetry.space_group_name_H-M   'P 1'
#
loop_
_entity.id
_entity.type
_entity.pdbx_description
1 polymer ?
#
loop_
_entity_poly.entity_id
_entity_poly.type
_entity_poly.pdbx_seq_one_letter_code
_entity_poly.pdbx_strand_id
1 'polypeptide(L)'
;MDYDVTEDGAFGPGTCRYGGKVYVSAQQIPRDDPCDFCFCFRSDIICLQQSCPPPIHRCHQEPIQGYCCPRYQCPVSMATSLNLTTTTTTTTTTLPPHFFAHAYQGAARHSGCLHRGRAYNVGEEITTASGPCLQCICGADGQMKCDPVVCSPEPMLRKMMEAAISHRRR
;
A
#
# COMPACT_ATOMS: atom_id res chain seq x y z
N MET A 1 -42.93 -34.11 -34.76
CA MET A 1 -42.83 -33.57 -33.39
C MET A 1 -41.87 -32.42 -33.51
N ASP A 2 -42.43 -31.26 -33.82
CA ASP A 2 -41.71 -30.02 -34.10
C ASP A 2 -41.79 -29.12 -32.86
N TYR A 3 -40.84 -28.18 -32.79
CA TYR A 3 -40.64 -27.09 -31.80
C TYR A 3 -39.97 -27.53 -30.48
N ASP A 4 -38.82 -27.00 -30.04
CA ASP A 4 -38.24 -25.66 -30.23
C ASP A 4 -36.70 -25.75 -30.15
N VAL A 5 -35.98 -25.37 -31.21
CA VAL A 5 -34.58 -24.93 -31.08
C VAL A 5 -34.68 -23.44 -30.77
N THR A 6 -34.85 -23.10 -29.50
CA THR A 6 -34.64 -21.72 -29.06
C THR A 6 -33.19 -21.36 -29.34
N GLU A 7 -32.97 -20.40 -30.23
CA GLU A 7 -31.69 -19.76 -30.53
C GLU A 7 -31.15 -18.98 -29.31
N ASP A 8 -30.81 -19.69 -28.24
CA ASP A 8 -30.17 -19.16 -27.05
C ASP A 8 -29.01 -20.09 -26.66
N GLY A 9 -28.01 -20.28 -27.54
CA GLY A 9 -27.12 -21.44 -27.38
C GLY A 9 -25.66 -21.36 -27.80
N ALA A 10 -25.15 -20.24 -28.32
CA ALA A 10 -23.72 -20.15 -28.68
C ALA A 10 -22.80 -19.78 -27.49
N PHE A 11 -23.33 -19.71 -26.28
CA PHE A 11 -22.60 -19.32 -25.08
C PHE A 11 -22.34 -20.56 -24.23
N GLY A 12 -21.06 -20.87 -24.02
CA GLY A 12 -20.67 -22.07 -23.27
C GLY A 12 -21.32 -22.12 -21.87
N PRO A 13 -21.64 -23.33 -21.36
CA PRO A 13 -22.21 -23.48 -20.02
C PRO A 13 -21.29 -22.84 -18.98
N GLY A 14 -21.85 -22.03 -18.07
CA GLY A 14 -21.10 -21.34 -17.03
C GLY A 14 -20.65 -19.92 -17.37
N THR A 15 -21.21 -19.30 -18.41
CA THR A 15 -20.96 -17.90 -18.78
C THR A 15 -21.98 -16.95 -18.16
N CYS A 16 -21.56 -15.73 -17.81
CA CYS A 16 -22.40 -14.67 -17.27
C CYS A 16 -22.68 -13.60 -18.32
N ARG A 17 -23.84 -12.95 -18.26
CA ARG A 17 -24.21 -11.84 -19.15
C ARG A 17 -24.32 -10.56 -18.34
N TYR A 18 -23.59 -9.52 -18.75
CA TYR A 18 -23.65 -8.21 -18.12
C TYR A 18 -23.41 -7.10 -19.14
N GLY A 19 -24.28 -6.08 -19.18
CA GLY A 19 -24.12 -4.95 -20.10
C GLY A 19 -24.08 -5.33 -21.59
N GLY A 20 -24.82 -6.38 -21.98
CA GLY A 20 -24.82 -6.90 -23.34
C GLY A 20 -23.57 -7.69 -23.73
N LYS A 21 -22.59 -7.85 -22.84
CA LYS A 21 -21.37 -8.63 -23.04
C LYS A 21 -21.46 -9.97 -22.29
N VAL A 22 -20.76 -10.98 -22.80
CA VAL A 22 -20.66 -12.29 -22.18
C VAL A 22 -19.28 -12.46 -21.55
N TYR A 23 -19.29 -12.94 -20.30
CA TYR A 23 -18.12 -13.16 -19.47
C TYR A 23 -17.98 -14.65 -19.17
N VAL A 24 -16.77 -15.20 -19.31
CA VAL A 24 -16.50 -16.59 -18.92
C VAL A 24 -16.33 -16.70 -17.42
N SER A 25 -16.54 -17.90 -16.85
CA SER A 25 -16.29 -18.13 -15.43
C SER A 25 -14.86 -17.72 -15.04
N ALA A 26 -14.73 -17.12 -13.85
CA ALA A 26 -13.54 -16.45 -13.30
C ALA A 26 -13.13 -15.14 -14.00
N GLN A 27 -13.85 -14.66 -15.01
CA GLN A 27 -13.56 -13.36 -15.63
C GLN A 27 -14.07 -12.21 -14.76
N GLN A 28 -13.24 -11.17 -14.58
CA GLN A 28 -13.65 -9.93 -13.94
C GLN A 28 -14.63 -9.17 -14.83
N ILE A 29 -15.69 -8.66 -14.21
CA ILE A 29 -16.72 -7.84 -14.87
C ILE A 29 -16.47 -6.38 -14.44
N PRO A 30 -16.13 -5.47 -15.38
CA PRO A 30 -15.90 -4.06 -15.08
C PRO A 30 -17.11 -3.40 -14.40
N ARG A 31 -16.83 -2.48 -13.49
CA ARG A 31 -17.80 -1.66 -12.77
C ARG A 31 -17.37 -0.20 -12.82
N ASP A 32 -18.34 0.70 -12.66
CA ASP A 32 -18.10 2.14 -12.60
C ASP A 32 -17.48 2.54 -11.25
N ASP A 33 -17.91 1.87 -10.16
CA ASP A 33 -17.32 2.02 -8.83
C ASP A 33 -16.07 1.12 -8.70
N PRO A 34 -14.87 1.70 -8.48
CA PRO A 34 -13.64 0.93 -8.28
C PRO A 34 -13.63 0.12 -6.97
N CYS A 35 -14.58 0.33 -6.06
CA CYS A 35 -14.75 -0.47 -4.85
C CYS A 35 -15.57 -1.75 -5.07
N ASP A 36 -16.25 -1.89 -6.22
CA ASP A 36 -17.04 -3.06 -6.57
C ASP A 36 -16.25 -4.02 -7.47
N PHE A 37 -15.80 -5.13 -6.88
CA PHE A 37 -15.06 -6.16 -7.58
C PHE A 37 -15.98 -7.32 -7.93
N CYS A 38 -16.49 -7.33 -9.16
CA CYS A 38 -17.36 -8.39 -9.65
C CYS A 38 -16.64 -9.37 -10.56
N PHE A 39 -16.97 -10.65 -10.45
CA PHE A 39 -16.50 -11.68 -11.37
C PHE A 39 -17.62 -12.68 -11.67
N CYS A 40 -17.53 -13.29 -12.84
CA CYS A 40 -18.42 -14.37 -13.22
C CYS A 40 -18.01 -15.67 -12.53
N PHE A 41 -18.96 -16.42 -11.98
CA PHE A 41 -18.72 -17.73 -11.38
C PHE A 41 -19.87 -18.67 -11.73
N ARG A 42 -19.63 -19.60 -12.66
CA ARG A 42 -20.62 -20.63 -13.07
C ARG A 42 -22.02 -20.06 -13.37
N SER A 43 -22.08 -19.04 -14.22
CA SER A 43 -23.30 -18.30 -14.59
C SER A 43 -23.83 -17.31 -13.55
N ASP A 44 -23.27 -17.26 -12.34
CA ASP A 44 -23.61 -16.26 -11.33
C ASP A 44 -22.61 -15.10 -11.33
N ILE A 45 -23.11 -13.88 -11.19
CA ILE A 45 -22.25 -12.70 -10.98
C ILE A 45 -22.10 -12.48 -9.48
N ILE A 46 -20.88 -12.64 -8.98
CA ILE A 46 -20.55 -12.43 -7.57
C ILE A 46 -19.73 -11.14 -7.47
N CYS A 47 -20.12 -10.28 -6.53
CA CYS A 47 -19.44 -9.00 -6.28
C CYS A 47 -18.91 -8.94 -4.85
N LEU A 48 -17.71 -8.39 -4.70
CA LEU A 48 -17.09 -8.06 -3.42
C LEU A 48 -16.94 -6.54 -3.35
N GLN A 49 -17.56 -5.93 -2.34
CA GLN A 49 -17.43 -4.50 -2.08
C GLN A 49 -16.31 -4.27 -1.06
N GLN A 50 -15.33 -3.44 -1.42
CA GLN A 50 -14.24 -3.05 -0.53
C GLN A 50 -14.57 -1.76 0.22
N SER A 51 -14.40 -1.75 1.54
CA SER A 51 -14.47 -0.54 2.36
C SER A 51 -13.07 0.05 2.55
N CYS A 52 -12.95 1.37 2.47
CA CYS A 52 -11.68 2.03 2.74
C CYS A 52 -11.38 2.18 4.23
N PRO A 53 -10.09 2.17 4.62
CA PRO A 53 -9.69 2.40 6.00
C PRO A 53 -10.12 3.80 6.46
N PRO A 54 -10.42 3.97 7.77
CA PRO A 54 -10.78 5.27 8.32
C PRO A 54 -9.72 6.35 8.05
N PRO A 55 -10.13 7.63 7.93
CA PRO A 55 -9.20 8.73 7.76
C PRO A 55 -8.15 8.81 8.85
N ILE A 56 -6.89 9.00 8.46
CA ILE A 56 -5.79 9.14 9.41
C ILE A 56 -5.73 10.60 9.89
N HIS A 57 -5.82 10.80 11.20
CA HIS A 57 -5.71 12.14 11.79
C HIS A 57 -4.37 12.80 11.43
N ARG A 58 -4.44 14.10 11.09
CA ARG A 58 -3.28 14.93 10.68
C ARG A 58 -2.65 14.56 9.34
N CYS A 59 -3.25 13.68 8.55
CA CYS A 59 -2.80 13.41 7.18
C CYS A 59 -3.78 14.01 6.16
N HIS A 60 -3.26 14.42 5.00
CA HIS A 60 -4.05 14.88 3.86
C HIS A 60 -4.47 13.70 2.99
N GLN A 61 -5.75 13.67 2.59
CA GLN A 61 -6.31 12.61 1.75
C GLN A 61 -6.35 13.05 0.29
N GLU A 62 -5.81 12.25 -0.62
CA GLU A 62 -5.81 12.50 -2.06
C GLU A 62 -6.51 11.36 -2.81
N PRO A 63 -7.64 11.62 -3.50
CA PRO A 63 -8.30 10.62 -4.34
C PRO A 63 -7.44 10.21 -5.53
N ILE A 64 -7.46 8.92 -5.89
CA ILE A 64 -6.81 8.41 -7.11
C ILE A 64 -7.89 7.90 -8.07
N GLN A 65 -7.81 8.29 -9.34
CA GLN A 65 -8.71 7.77 -10.37
C GLN A 65 -8.48 6.27 -10.58
N GLY A 66 -9.57 5.50 -10.55
CA GLY A 66 -9.56 4.04 -10.78
C GLY A 66 -9.20 3.18 -9.57
N TYR A 67 -8.95 3.77 -8.40
CA TYR A 67 -8.71 3.04 -7.16
C TYR A 67 -9.87 3.23 -6.18
N CYS A 68 -10.24 2.17 -5.47
CA CYS A 68 -11.26 2.24 -4.43
C CYS A 68 -10.87 3.23 -3.32
N CYS A 69 -9.61 3.20 -2.90
CA CYS A 69 -9.16 3.94 -1.73
C CYS A 69 -8.20 5.10 -2.05
N PRO A 70 -8.31 6.19 -1.27
CA PRO A 70 -7.46 7.36 -1.41
C PRO A 70 -6.04 7.08 -0.92
N ARG A 71 -5.15 8.02 -1.19
CA ARG A 71 -3.81 8.07 -0.61
C ARG A 71 -3.78 9.05 0.54
N TYR A 72 -2.94 8.77 1.51
CA TYR A 72 -2.73 9.64 2.66
C TYR A 72 -1.30 10.20 2.64
N GLN A 73 -1.20 11.52 2.62
CA GLN A 73 0.04 12.27 2.76
C GLN A 73 0.14 12.76 4.21
N CYS A 74 1.07 12.20 4.99
CA CYS A 74 1.22 12.56 6.39
C CYS A 74 2.46 13.45 6.59
N PRO A 75 2.39 14.48 7.45
CA PRO A 75 3.54 15.31 7.76
C PRO A 75 4.64 14.48 8.44
N VAL A 76 5.88 14.73 8.04
CA VAL A 76 7.09 14.24 8.70
C VAL A 76 7.94 15.44 9.10
N SER A 77 8.58 15.36 10.25
CA SER A 77 9.57 16.36 10.67
C SER A 77 10.90 16.10 9.97
N MET A 78 11.66 17.14 9.63
CA MET A 78 13.02 16.98 9.09
C MET A 78 13.91 16.28 10.11
N ALA A 79 14.68 15.29 9.68
CA ALA A 79 15.74 14.73 10.52
C ALA A 79 16.93 15.70 10.53
N THR A 80 17.30 16.21 11.70
CA THR A 80 18.57 16.92 11.88
C THR A 80 19.66 15.87 12.06
N SER A 81 20.46 15.61 11.03
CA SER A 81 21.69 14.82 11.19
C SER A 81 22.79 15.72 11.74
N LEU A 82 23.39 15.31 12.85
CA LEU A 82 24.59 15.93 13.40
C LEU A 82 25.81 15.17 12.89
N ASN A 83 26.64 15.81 12.06
CA ASN A 83 27.98 15.31 11.75
C ASN A 83 28.88 15.57 12.97
N LEU A 84 28.86 14.64 13.92
CA LEU A 84 29.79 14.69 15.05
C LEU A 84 31.15 14.17 14.57
N THR A 85 32.07 15.09 14.26
CA THR A 85 33.50 14.76 14.18
C THR A 85 33.99 14.53 15.61
N THR A 86 33.71 13.34 16.15
CA THR A 86 34.08 12.98 17.51
C THR A 86 35.60 12.84 17.60
N THR A 87 36.31 13.89 18.04
CA THR A 87 37.58 13.67 18.72
C THR A 87 37.20 13.13 20.09
N THR A 88 37.28 11.82 20.26
CA THR A 88 36.87 11.12 21.47
C THR A 88 37.70 11.60 22.65
N THR A 89 37.17 12.56 23.41
CA THR A 89 37.56 12.75 24.82
C THR A 89 36.32 12.43 25.62
N THR A 90 36.24 11.18 26.08
CA THR A 90 35.23 10.70 27.02
C THR A 90 35.30 11.54 28.29
N THR A 91 34.38 12.49 28.44
CA THR A 91 33.95 12.96 29.75
C THR A 91 32.44 13.02 29.77
N THR A 92 31.89 12.17 30.63
CA THR A 92 30.49 12.13 31.04
C THR A 92 30.07 13.53 31.47
N THR A 93 29.14 14.17 30.78
CA THR A 93 28.51 15.41 31.26
C THR A 93 27.03 15.39 30.92
N THR A 94 26.25 15.18 31.96
CA THR A 94 24.84 15.58 32.09
C THR A 94 24.63 16.94 31.45
N LEU A 95 23.72 17.02 30.46
CA LEU A 95 23.36 18.24 29.75
C LEU A 95 23.03 19.39 30.74
N PRO A 96 23.79 20.50 30.73
CA PRO A 96 23.42 21.73 31.42
C PRO A 96 22.32 22.52 30.67
N PRO A 97 21.44 23.25 31.37
CA PRO A 97 20.25 23.92 30.80
C PRO A 97 20.51 25.24 30.04
N HIS A 98 21.75 25.51 29.64
CA HIS A 98 22.14 26.79 29.01
C HIS A 98 23.07 26.59 27.81
N PHE A 99 22.59 25.91 26.76
CA PHE A 99 23.28 25.91 25.47
C PHE A 99 22.46 26.71 24.46
N PHE A 100 22.94 27.92 24.17
CA PHE A 100 22.39 28.78 23.12
C PHE A 100 22.60 28.13 21.75
N ALA A 101 21.58 28.22 20.90
CA ALA A 101 21.54 27.65 19.55
C ALA A 101 22.69 28.09 18.62
N HIS A 102 23.47 29.11 19.01
CA HIS A 102 24.58 29.67 18.25
C HIS A 102 25.95 29.01 18.52
N ALA A 103 26.05 28.03 19.42
CA ALA A 103 27.31 27.35 19.72
C ALA A 103 27.72 26.29 18.68
N TYR A 104 26.83 25.93 17.74
CA TYR A 104 27.16 25.07 16.60
C TYR A 104 27.53 25.92 15.39
N GLN A 105 28.83 26.07 15.18
CA GLN A 105 29.42 26.66 13.97
C GLN A 105 29.59 25.62 12.84
N GLY A 106 28.71 24.61 12.82
CA GLY A 106 28.60 23.61 11.77
C GLY A 106 27.24 23.72 11.12
N ALA A 107 27.21 23.76 9.78
CA ALA A 107 25.97 23.79 9.01
C ALA A 107 25.16 22.51 9.27
N ALA A 108 24.20 22.56 10.19
CA ALA A 108 23.21 21.52 10.35
C ALA A 108 22.42 21.43 9.04
N ARG A 109 22.71 20.40 8.25
CA ARG A 109 22.08 20.20 6.94
C ARG A 109 20.82 19.38 7.18
N HIS A 110 19.67 20.04 7.12
CA HIS A 110 18.38 19.38 7.18
C HIS A 110 18.18 18.58 5.88
N SER A 111 18.53 17.29 5.89
CA SER A 111 18.34 16.39 4.76
C SER A 111 17.77 15.08 5.23
N GLY A 112 16.59 14.71 4.72
CA GLY A 112 15.91 13.46 5.05
C GLY A 112 14.68 13.65 5.96
N CYS A 113 14.04 12.54 6.29
CA CYS A 113 12.76 12.48 7.00
C CYS A 113 12.97 11.87 8.38
N LEU A 114 12.31 12.41 9.40
CA LEU A 114 12.21 11.81 10.74
C LEU A 114 10.81 11.24 10.92
N HIS A 115 10.72 9.91 11.00
CA HIS A 115 9.46 9.21 11.25
C HIS A 115 9.59 8.31 12.48
N ARG A 116 8.74 8.54 13.50
CA ARG A 116 8.71 7.79 14.78
C ARG A 116 10.08 7.68 15.48
N GLY A 117 10.85 8.77 15.46
CA GLY A 117 12.16 8.83 16.12
C GLY A 117 13.31 8.17 15.33
N ARG A 118 13.05 7.69 14.11
CA ARG A 118 14.06 7.16 13.20
C ARG A 118 14.28 8.10 12.02
N ALA A 119 15.54 8.43 11.76
CA ALA A 119 15.95 9.25 10.62
C ALA A 119 16.09 8.38 9.37
N TYR A 120 15.62 8.90 8.24
CA TYR A 120 15.65 8.30 6.91
C TYR A 120 16.28 9.28 5.94
N ASN A 121 17.14 8.80 5.04
CA ASN A 121 17.74 9.62 3.99
C ASN A 121 16.74 9.89 2.86
N VAL A 122 16.96 10.95 2.07
CA VAL A 122 16.16 11.20 0.86
C VAL A 122 16.28 9.99 -0.09
N GLY A 123 15.15 9.48 -0.55
CA GLY A 123 15.06 8.26 -1.36
C GLY A 123 15.04 6.96 -0.56
N GLU A 124 15.22 6.99 0.76
CA GLU A 124 15.18 5.81 1.62
C GLU A 124 13.73 5.38 1.91
N GLU A 125 13.51 4.07 1.98
CA GLU A 125 12.22 3.50 2.37
C GLU A 125 12.00 3.58 3.88
N ILE A 126 10.84 4.14 4.26
CA ILE A 126 10.40 4.28 5.64
C ILE A 126 9.75 2.98 6.10
N THR A 127 10.57 1.98 6.42
CA THR A 127 10.11 0.64 6.85
C THR A 127 9.13 0.61 8.01
N THR A 128 9.10 1.66 8.85
CA THR A 128 8.16 1.79 9.98
C THR A 128 6.77 2.32 9.58
N ALA A 129 6.65 2.88 8.38
CA ALA A 129 5.42 3.37 7.77
C ALA A 129 5.01 2.55 6.53
N SER A 130 5.96 1.86 5.89
CA SER A 130 5.72 0.87 4.83
C SER A 130 5.08 -0.40 5.37
N GLY A 131 4.36 -1.09 4.50
CA GLY A 131 3.72 -2.38 4.76
C GLY A 131 3.60 -3.21 3.48
N PRO A 132 2.87 -4.34 3.53
CA PRO A 132 2.78 -5.29 2.42
C PRO A 132 2.09 -4.74 1.15
N CYS A 133 1.39 -3.62 1.29
CA CYS A 133 0.52 -3.02 0.29
C CYS A 133 0.78 -1.52 0.10
N LEU A 134 1.76 -0.98 0.82
CA LEU A 134 1.96 0.46 0.94
C LEU A 134 3.46 0.68 1.10
N GLN A 135 4.06 1.43 0.20
CA GLN A 135 5.47 1.73 0.25
C GLN A 135 5.66 3.22 0.50
N CYS A 136 6.35 3.58 1.58
CA CYS A 136 6.63 4.95 1.94
C CYS A 136 8.11 5.29 1.70
N ILE A 137 8.40 6.34 0.94
CA ILE A 137 9.76 6.78 0.62
C ILE A 137 9.95 8.22 1.10
N CYS A 138 11.11 8.54 1.67
CA CYS A 138 11.44 9.91 2.02
C CYS A 138 11.69 10.78 0.78
N GLY A 139 10.85 11.79 0.56
CA GLY A 139 10.94 12.75 -0.54
C GLY A 139 12.07 13.77 -0.37
N ALA A 140 12.47 14.37 -1.48
CA ALA A 140 13.53 15.39 -1.50
C ALA A 140 13.10 16.73 -0.88
N ASP A 141 11.81 16.97 -0.78
CA ASP A 141 11.18 18.04 -0.01
C ASP A 141 11.12 17.74 1.50
N GLY A 142 11.67 16.59 1.90
CA GLY A 142 11.65 16.06 3.26
C GLY A 142 10.25 15.71 3.76
N GLN A 143 9.28 15.55 2.86
CA GLN A 143 8.01 14.89 3.13
C GLN A 143 8.11 13.42 2.73
N MET A 144 7.46 12.52 3.47
CA MET A 144 7.36 11.14 3.02
C MET A 144 6.24 11.00 1.99
N LYS A 145 6.50 10.22 0.95
CA LYS A 145 5.54 9.85 -0.09
C LYS A 145 5.19 8.38 0.04
N CYS A 146 3.92 8.10 0.31
CA CYS A 146 3.41 6.75 0.51
C CYS A 146 2.53 6.32 -0.65
N ASP A 147 3.01 5.37 -1.46
CA ASP A 147 2.36 4.82 -2.64
C ASP A 147 1.72 3.46 -2.33
N PRO A 148 0.40 3.27 -2.60
CA PRO A 148 -0.17 1.94 -2.54
C PRO A 148 0.47 1.08 -3.63
N VAL A 149 0.99 -0.08 -3.22
CA VAL A 149 1.58 -1.07 -4.12
C VAL A 149 0.57 -2.20 -4.25
N VAL A 150 0.45 -2.75 -5.46
CA VAL A 150 -0.43 -3.89 -5.72
C VAL A 150 -0.02 -5.03 -4.79
N CYS A 151 -0.86 -5.34 -3.81
CA CYS A 151 -0.64 -6.49 -2.95
C CYS A 151 -0.99 -7.74 -3.75
N SER A 152 -0.03 -8.61 -3.99
CA SER A 152 -0.39 -9.97 -4.40
C SER A 152 -0.80 -10.74 -3.13
N PRO A 153 -1.95 -11.44 -3.12
CA PRO A 153 -2.34 -12.32 -2.01
C PRO A 153 -1.49 -13.62 -1.95
N GLU A 154 -0.33 -13.64 -2.60
CA GLU A 154 0.50 -14.83 -2.74
C GLU A 154 1.18 -15.33 -1.46
N PRO A 155 1.46 -14.55 -0.39
CA PRO A 155 2.21 -15.14 0.72
C PRO A 155 1.37 -16.06 1.59
N MET A 156 0.03 -15.94 1.62
CA MET A 156 -0.83 -16.84 2.41
C MET A 156 -1.33 -18.02 1.60
N LEU A 157 -1.85 -17.78 0.40
CA LEU A 157 -2.39 -18.85 -0.44
C LEU A 157 -1.28 -19.84 -0.86
N ARG A 158 -0.08 -19.35 -1.19
CA ARG A 158 1.06 -20.21 -1.52
C ARG A 158 1.54 -21.03 -0.31
N LYS A 159 1.56 -20.45 0.89
CA LYS A 159 1.88 -21.19 2.13
C LYS A 159 0.84 -22.27 2.44
N MET A 160 -0.45 -21.98 2.22
CA MET A 160 -1.52 -22.97 2.38
C MET A 160 -1.42 -24.10 1.35
N MET A 161 -1.06 -23.80 0.10
CA MET A 161 -0.80 -24.80 -0.93
C MET A 161 0.44 -25.66 -0.61
N GLU A 162 1.56 -25.04 -0.18
CA GLU A 162 2.77 -25.77 0.22
C GLU A 162 2.53 -26.68 1.44
N ALA A 163 1.75 -26.22 2.43
CA ALA A 163 1.34 -27.03 3.58
C ALA A 163 0.39 -28.18 3.20
N ALA A 164 -0.54 -27.95 2.27
CA ALA A 164 -1.43 -29.00 1.77
C ALA A 164 -0.68 -30.07 0.96
N ILE A 165 0.36 -29.67 0.20
CA ILE A 165 1.22 -30.58 -0.55
C ILE A 165 2.11 -31.41 0.39
N SER A 166 2.62 -30.82 1.48
CA SER A 166 3.43 -31.56 2.46
C SER A 166 2.60 -32.58 3.26
N HIS A 167 1.34 -32.26 3.57
CA HIS A 167 0.40 -33.18 4.20
C HIS A 167 -0.05 -34.34 3.30
N ARG A 168 0.00 -34.19 1.97
CA ARG A 168 -0.30 -35.29 1.01
C ARG A 168 0.87 -36.23 0.75
N ARG A 169 2.09 -35.87 1.15
CA ARG A 169 3.31 -36.67 0.96
C ARG A 169 3.71 -37.49 2.20
N ARG A 170 2.94 -37.42 3.28
CA ARG A 170 3.05 -38.28 4.47
C ARG A 170 1.91 -39.29 4.50
#